data_AF-A0A5A7TH80-F1
#
_entry.id   AF-A0A5A7TH80-F1
#
_cell.length_a   1.000
_cell.length_b   1.000
_cell.length_c   1.000
_cell.angle_alpha   90.00
_cell.angle_beta   90.00
_cell.angle_gamma   90.00
#
_symmetry.space_group_name_H-M   'P 1'
#
loop_
_entity.id
_entity.type
_entity.pdbx_description
1 polymer ?
#
loop_
_entity_poly.entity_id
_entity_poly.type
_entity_poly.pdbx_seq_one_letter_code
_entity_poly.pdbx_strand_id
1 'polypeptide(L)' 'MEQYFKASGTISKETKVTLASMHLSDDTKLWWRSKVNDIQNGQCAIDTWKDLKKELRTYFFPENVEFIARRKLLKLR' A
#
# COMPACT_ATOMS: atom_id res chain seq x y z
N MET A 1 -8.95 0.27 -7.14
CA MET A 1 -9.43 1.37 -6.25
C MET A 1 -9.59 2.72 -6.91
N GLU A 2 -8.70 3.20 -7.76
CA GLU A 2 -8.85 4.57 -8.33
C GLU A 2 -10.13 4.75 -9.17
N GLN A 3 -10.49 3.75 -9.97
CA GLN A 3 -11.76 3.73 -10.70
C GLN A 3 -12.97 3.67 -9.75
N TYR A 4 -12.88 2.94 -8.64
CA TYR A 4 -13.93 2.88 -7.62
C TYR A 4 -14.14 4.25 -6.98
N PHE A 5 -13.07 4.94 -6.57
CA PHE A 5 -13.19 6.29 -6.00
C PHE A 5 -13.82 7.28 -6.99
N LYS A 6 -13.47 7.17 -8.27
CA LYS A 6 -14.05 7.99 -9.34
C LYS A 6 -15.54 7.72 -9.53
N ALA A 7 -15.96 6.45 -9.51
CA ALA A 7 -17.36 6.06 -9.66
C ALA A 7 -18.22 6.36 -8.42
N SER A 8 -17.65 6.18 -7.22
CA SER A 8 -18.34 6.41 -5.94
C SER A 8 -18.42 7.89 -5.55
N GLY A 9 -17.76 8.80 -6.29
CA GLY A 9 -17.69 10.21 -5.92
C GLY A 9 -16.97 10.47 -4.59
N THR A 10 -16.07 9.57 -4.16
CA THR A 10 -15.35 9.74 -2.90
C THR A 10 -14.31 10.86 -3.05
N ILE A 11 -14.49 11.99 -2.36
CA ILE A 11 -13.60 13.16 -2.47
C ILE A 11 -12.62 13.24 -1.30
N SER A 12 -13.06 12.93 -0.08
CA SER A 12 -12.23 13.05 1.13
C SER A 12 -11.01 12.13 1.08
N LYS A 13 -9.86 12.68 1.46
CA LYS A 13 -8.56 11.99 1.50
C LYS A 13 -8.60 10.85 2.52
N GLU A 14 -9.14 11.11 3.71
CA GLU A 14 -9.31 10.16 4.81
C GLU A 14 -10.25 9.01 4.40
N THR A 15 -11.39 9.33 3.79
CA THR A 15 -12.34 8.31 3.34
C THR A 15 -11.73 7.39 2.28
N LYS A 16 -10.87 7.92 1.38
CA LYS A 16 -10.15 7.09 0.41
C LYS A 16 -9.17 6.13 1.09
N VAL A 17 -8.42 6.60 2.08
CA VAL A 17 -7.49 5.74 2.84
C VAL A 17 -8.28 4.65 3.56
N THR A 18 -9.29 5.02 4.36
CA THR A 18 -10.13 4.05 5.09
C THR A 18 -10.73 2.99 4.18
N LEU A 19 -11.32 3.41 3.05
CA LEU A 19 -11.95 2.51 2.10
C LEU A 19 -10.94 1.61 1.39
N ALA A 20 -9.79 2.14 0.96
CA ALA A 20 -8.73 1.30 0.40
C ALA A 20 -8.23 0.27 1.42
N SER A 21 -8.06 0.68 2.68
CA SER A 21 -7.60 -0.18 3.77
C SER A 21 -8.56 -1.32 4.08
N MET A 22 -9.88 -1.10 3.92
CA MET A 22 -10.89 -2.16 4.06
C MET A 22 -10.75 -3.26 3.00
N HIS A 23 -10.20 -2.92 1.82
CA HIS A 23 -9.99 -3.86 0.71
C HIS A 23 -8.60 -4.51 0.69
N LEU A 24 -7.76 -4.29 1.72
CA LEU A 24 -6.49 -4.99 1.85
C LEU A 24 -6.73 -6.44 2.30
N SER A 25 -5.92 -7.36 1.76
CA SER A 25 -5.98 -8.80 2.04
C SER A 25 -4.62 -9.36 2.43
N ASP A 26 -4.63 -10.57 3.00
CA ASP A 26 -3.45 -11.37 3.35
C ASP A 26 -2.40 -10.59 4.14
N ASP A 27 -1.12 -10.72 3.76
CA ASP A 27 0.02 -10.06 4.39
C ASP A 27 -0.09 -8.53 4.35
N THR A 28 -0.80 -7.98 3.35
CA THR A 28 -1.04 -6.53 3.24
C THR A 28 -1.95 -6.03 4.35
N LYS A 29 -2.93 -6.84 4.77
CA LYS A 29 -3.82 -6.51 5.88
C LYS A 29 -3.12 -6.59 7.23
N LEU A 30 -2.22 -7.55 7.41
CA LEU A 30 -1.36 -7.66 8.61
C LEU A 30 -0.41 -6.46 8.72
N TRP A 31 0.24 -6.10 7.62
CA TRP A 31 1.07 -4.90 7.55
C TRP A 31 0.30 -3.63 7.92
N TRP A 32 -0.92 -3.45 7.40
CA TRP A 32 -1.75 -2.28 7.71
C TRP A 32 -2.08 -2.17 9.20
N ARG A 33 -2.32 -3.30 9.90
CA ARG A 33 -2.55 -3.29 11.35
C ARG A 33 -1.37 -2.75 12.14
N SER A 34 -0.14 -3.11 11.75
CA SER A 34 1.08 -2.54 12.33
C SER A 34 1.16 -1.04 12.07
N LYS A 35 0.89 -0.61 10.82
CA LYS A 35 0.94 0.81 10.45
C LYS A 35 -0.09 1.67 11.18
N VAL A 36 -1.28 1.15 11.47
CA VAL A 36 -2.27 1.88 12.27
C VAL A 36 -1.74 2.18 13.67
N ASN A 37 -1.04 1.24 14.30
CA ASN A 37 -0.40 1.45 15.60
C ASN A 37 0.70 2.53 15.51
N ASP A 38 1.52 2.50 14.46
CA ASP A 38 2.55 3.53 14.23
C ASP A 38 1.92 4.92 14.02
N ILE A 39 0.80 5.01 13.31
CA ILE A 39 0.05 6.26 13.10
C ILE A 39 -0.51 6.79 14.42
N GLN A 40 -1.10 5.92 15.24
CA GLN A 40 -1.63 6.29 16.56
C GLN A 40 -0.53 6.79 17.51
N ASN A 41 0.67 6.23 17.39
CA ASN A 41 1.85 6.65 18.16
C ASN A 41 2.54 7.89 17.56
N GLY A 42 2.03 8.47 16.48
CA GLY A 42 2.61 9.64 15.80
C GLY A 42 3.92 9.34 15.06
N GLN A 43 4.25 8.07 14.83
CA GLN A 43 5.48 7.64 14.16
C GLN A 43 5.37 7.67 12.63
N CYS A 44 4.15 7.69 12.09
CA CYS A 44 3.87 7.72 10.65
C CYS A 44 2.59 8.50 10.35
N ALA A 45 2.49 9.13 9.19
CA ALA A 45 1.28 9.80 8.71
C ALA A 45 0.92 9.28 7.32
N ILE A 46 -0.26 8.66 7.20
CA ILE A 46 -0.80 8.15 5.93
C ILE A 46 -2.19 8.76 5.74
N ASP A 47 -2.21 10.05 5.40
CA ASP A 47 -3.46 10.82 5.31
C ASP A 47 -4.04 10.84 3.89
N THR A 48 -3.24 10.45 2.91
CA THR A 48 -3.65 10.47 1.50
C THR A 48 -3.49 9.12 0.81
N TRP A 49 -4.30 8.92 -0.22
CA TRP A 49 -4.16 7.77 -1.12
C TRP A 49 -2.76 7.67 -1.77
N LYS A 50 -2.09 8.81 -1.98
CA LYS A 50 -0.74 8.82 -2.54
C LYS A 50 0.27 8.23 -1.55
N ASP A 51 0.15 8.59 -0.27
CA ASP A 51 1.03 8.10 0.80
C ASP A 51 0.83 6.61 1.02
N LEU A 52 -0.43 6.15 1.04
CA LEU A 52 -0.73 4.72 1.14
C LEU A 52 -0.11 3.92 -0.02
N LYS A 53 -0.23 4.41 -1.27
CA LYS A 53 0.41 3.77 -2.44
C LYS A 53 1.93 3.76 -2.34
N LYS A 54 2.54 4.83 -1.81
CA LYS A 54 3.98 4.92 -1.64
C LYS A 54 4.47 3.89 -0.62
N GLU A 55 3.86 3.85 0.55
CA GLU A 55 4.21 2.91 1.62
C GLU A 55 4.02 1.45 1.19
N LEU A 56 2.91 1.14 0.50
CA LEU A 56 2.68 -0.19 -0.07
C LEU A 56 3.77 -0.59 -1.07
N ARG A 57 4.18 0.35 -1.94
CA ARG A 57 5.29 0.09 -2.88
C ARG A 57 6.60 -0.13 -2.14
N THR A 58 6.95 0.71 -1.17
CA THR A 58 8.19 0.54 -0.40
C THR A 58 8.25 -0.81 0.30
N TYR A 59 7.14 -1.27 0.90
CA TYR A 59 7.13 -2.50 1.68
C TYR A 59 7.03 -3.78 0.82
N PHE A 60 6.13 -3.79 -0.17
CA PHE A 60 5.84 -4.98 -0.98
C PHE A 60 6.59 -5.04 -2.31
N PHE A 61 7.10 -3.90 -2.79
CA PHE A 61 7.80 -3.76 -4.05
C PHE A 61 9.12 -3.02 -3.84
N PRO A 62 10.09 -3.60 -3.11
CA PRO A 62 11.40 -2.97 -2.96
C PRO A 62 11.97 -2.72 -4.37
N GLU A 63 12.60 -1.57 -4.64
CA GLU A 63 13.11 -1.17 -5.98
C GLU A 63 13.85 -2.30 -6.76
N ASN A 64 14.35 -3.30 -6.03
CA ASN A 64 15.06 -4.46 -6.51
C ASN A 64 14.16 -5.61 -7.03
N VAL A 65 12.82 -5.53 -7.02
CA VAL A 65 11.97 -6.67 -7.45
C VAL A 65 12.27 -7.08 -8.89
N GLU A 66 12.47 -6.11 -9.77
CA GLU A 66 12.85 -6.35 -11.17
C GLU A 66 14.24 -7.00 -11.26
N PHE A 67 15.20 -6.52 -10.48
CA PHE A 67 16.54 -7.09 -10.40
C PHE A 67 16.51 -8.54 -9.88
N ILE A 68 15.73 -8.82 -8.84
CA ILE A 68 15.57 -10.16 -8.26
C ILE A 68 14.85 -11.08 -9.25
N ALA A 69 13.80 -10.61 -9.92
CA ALA A 69 13.08 -11.37 -10.94
C ALA A 69 14.00 -11.73 -12.11
N ARG A 70 14.77 -10.77 -12.63
CA ARG A 70 15.77 -11.01 -13.69
C ARG A 70 16.86 -11.98 -13.25
N ARG A 71 17.38 -11.83 -12.03
CA ARG A 71 18.40 -12.75 -11.49
C ARG A 71 17.87 -14.16 -11.31
N LYS A 72 16.60 -14.34 -10.91
CA LYS A 72 15.95 -15.65 -10.84
C LYS A 72 15.79 -16.28 -12.23
N LEU A 73 15.38 -15.50 -13.24
CA LEU A 73 15.29 -15.99 -14.62
C LEU A 73 16.65 -16.41 -15.19
N LEU A 74 17.71 -15.65 -14.91
CA LEU A 74 19.08 -16.00 -15.34
C LEU A 74 19.61 -17.28 -14.68
N LYS A 75 19.14 -17.64 -13.48
CA LYS A 75 19.49 -18.89 -12.78
C LYS A 75 18.72 -20.12 -13.27
N LEU A 76 17.71 -19.93 -14.12
CA LEU A 76 16.93 -21.02 -14.72
C LEU A 76 17.50 -21.48 -16.08
N ARG A 77 18.60 -20.88 -16.51
CA ARG A 77 19.38 -21.28 -17.69
C ARG A 77 20.63 -22.02 -17.24
#